data_AF-A0AAW7A1T0-F1
#
_entry.id   AF-A0AAW7A1T0-F1
#
_cell.length_a   1.000
_cell.length_b   1.000
_cell.length_c   1.000
_cell.angle_alpha   90.00
_cell.angle_beta   90.00
_cell.angle_gamma   90.00
#
_symmetry.space_group_name_H-M   'P 1'
#
loop_
_entity.id
_entity.type
_entity.pdbx_description
1 polymer ?
#
loop_
_entity_poly.entity_id
_entity_poly.type
_entity_poly.pdbx_seq_one_letter_code
_entity_poly.pdbx_strand_id
1 'polypeptide(L)'
;MRLAHKRKVQMKLQKRIKATVANVAKAPKTAKPVAEKVVAEKPVVEKAVAEKKVAAVKTDVALTPKQQQVLDIVVANAEGINPKGIGLAAGQEDTKAASWATGALKKLLEENLVQKEQLAGNKVIYKAV
;
A
#
# COMPACT_ATOMS: atom_id res chain seq x y z
N MET A 1 33.67 20.32 13.55
CA MET A 1 33.65 19.32 12.45
C MET A 1 32.27 18.80 12.02
N ARG A 2 31.25 18.70 12.88
CA ARG A 2 29.94 18.11 12.52
C ARG A 2 29.11 18.90 11.49
N LEU A 3 29.22 20.23 11.46
CA LEU A 3 28.36 21.08 10.61
C LEU A 3 28.70 21.00 9.11
N ALA A 4 29.99 20.91 8.77
CA ALA A 4 30.44 20.80 7.39
C ALA A 4 29.95 19.49 6.73
N HIS A 5 30.00 18.39 7.49
CA HIS A 5 29.52 17.09 7.02
C HIS A 5 28.00 17.11 6.81
N LYS A 6 27.24 17.70 7.75
CA LYS A 6 25.79 17.88 7.61
C LYS A 6 25.42 18.71 6.37
N ARG A 7 26.10 19.85 6.13
CA ARG A 7 25.88 20.69 4.94
C ARG A 7 26.19 19.94 3.63
N LYS A 8 27.26 19.13 3.60
CA LYS A 8 27.63 18.31 2.44
C LYS A 8 26.57 17.26 2.12
N VAL A 9 26.01 16.61 3.14
CA VAL A 9 24.92 15.63 2.99
C VAL A 9 23.65 16.30 2.45
N GLN A 10 23.26 17.44 3.03
CA GLN A 10 22.08 18.20 2.58
C GLN A 10 22.20 18.64 1.12
N MET A 11 23.34 19.19 0.72
CA MET A 11 23.58 19.57 -0.69
C MET A 11 23.51 18.37 -1.65
N LYS A 12 23.96 17.18 -1.22
CA LYS A 12 23.91 15.96 -2.05
C LYS A 12 22.47 15.48 -2.25
N LEU A 13 21.64 15.56 -1.21
CA LEU A 13 20.21 15.26 -1.29
C LEU A 13 19.46 16.24 -2.22
N GLN A 14 19.68 17.54 -2.04
CA GLN A 14 19.04 18.56 -2.88
C GLN A 14 19.40 18.41 -4.37
N LYS A 15 20.66 18.09 -4.69
CA LYS A 15 21.10 17.83 -6.07
C LYS A 15 20.37 16.64 -6.71
N ARG A 16 20.19 15.55 -5.95
CA ARG A 16 19.45 14.38 -6.43
C ARG A 16 17.99 14.73 -6.70
N ILE A 17 17.31 15.35 -5.74
CA ILE A 17 15.91 15.76 -5.88
C ILE A 17 15.73 16.66 -7.11
N LYS A 18 16.60 17.66 -7.28
CA LYS A 18 16.54 18.58 -8.43
C LYS A 18 16.77 17.86 -9.77
N ALA A 19 17.68 16.89 -9.81
CA ALA A 19 17.91 16.07 -11.01
C ALA A 19 16.72 15.16 -11.33
N THR A 20 16.09 14.53 -10.33
CA THR A 20 14.91 13.69 -10.54
C THR A 20 13.73 14.52 -11.04
N VAL A 21 13.49 15.70 -10.44
CA VAL A 21 12.42 16.62 -10.87
C VAL A 21 12.66 17.11 -12.30
N ALA A 22 13.90 17.47 -12.64
CA ALA A 22 14.24 17.87 -14.01
C ALA A 22 14.05 16.72 -15.02
N ASN A 23 14.34 15.48 -14.63
CA ASN A 23 14.13 14.32 -15.51
C ASN A 23 12.64 14.02 -15.74
N VAL A 24 11.80 14.19 -14.72
CA VAL A 24 10.33 14.08 -14.83
C VAL A 24 9.75 15.22 -15.68
N ALA A 25 10.31 16.43 -15.59
CA ALA A 25 9.89 17.58 -16.39
C ALA A 25 10.34 17.51 -17.86
N LYS A 26 11.33 16.66 -18.21
CA LYS A 26 11.88 16.54 -19.57
C LYS A 26 11.27 15.39 -20.38
N ALA A 27 10.35 14.62 -19.82
CA ALA A 27 9.55 13.65 -20.57
C ALA A 27 8.53 14.41 -21.45
N PRO A 28 8.62 14.37 -22.79
CA PRO A 28 7.75 15.15 -23.66
C PRO A 28 6.31 14.61 -23.63
N LYS A 29 5.35 15.51 -23.38
CA LYS A 29 3.91 15.30 -23.63
C LYS A 29 3.50 16.09 -24.87
N THR A 30 3.25 15.38 -25.98
CA THR A 30 2.60 15.86 -27.23
C THR A 30 2.12 14.61 -27.99
N ALA A 31 0.96 14.47 -28.65
CA ALA A 31 -0.39 15.03 -28.67
C ALA A 31 -1.23 14.08 -29.59
N LYS A 32 -2.57 14.03 -29.42
CA LYS A 32 -3.69 13.25 -30.05
C LYS A 32 -3.76 13.29 -31.63
N PRO A 33 -4.67 12.60 -32.42
CA PRO A 33 -5.97 11.94 -32.12
C PRO A 33 -6.37 10.62 -32.89
N VAL A 34 -7.43 9.96 -32.37
CA VAL A 34 -8.56 9.14 -32.93
C VAL A 34 -8.58 8.60 -34.40
N ALA A 35 -8.94 7.30 -34.49
CA ALA A 35 -9.81 6.57 -35.45
C ALA A 35 -9.25 5.61 -36.54
N GLU A 36 -9.92 4.43 -36.56
CA GLU A 36 -10.14 3.43 -37.62
C GLU A 36 -9.03 2.39 -37.93
N LYS A 37 -9.21 1.13 -37.47
CA LYS A 37 -9.83 -0.05 -38.16
C LYS A 37 -8.75 -0.78 -39.00
N VAL A 38 -8.41 -2.05 -38.85
CA VAL A 38 -9.18 -3.32 -38.84
C VAL A 38 -8.20 -4.40 -38.31
N VAL A 39 -8.43 -5.04 -37.16
CA VAL A 39 -9.08 -6.35 -36.93
C VAL A 39 -8.43 -7.57 -37.61
N ALA A 40 -7.81 -8.43 -36.80
CA ALA A 40 -7.73 -9.90 -36.87
C ALA A 40 -6.80 -10.35 -35.71
N GLU A 41 -7.14 -11.14 -34.68
CA GLU A 41 -8.24 -12.04 -34.34
C GLU A 41 -8.42 -12.12 -32.80
N LYS A 42 -9.69 -12.13 -32.35
CA LYS A 42 -10.33 -13.04 -31.36
C LYS A 42 -9.60 -13.46 -30.06
N PRO A 43 -10.34 -13.53 -28.92
CA PRO A 43 -11.32 -12.57 -28.42
C PRO A 43 -11.10 -12.21 -26.94
N VAL A 44 -11.59 -11.00 -26.64
CA VAL A 44 -12.04 -10.50 -25.35
C VAL A 44 -12.80 -11.55 -24.53
N VAL A 45 -12.47 -11.67 -23.23
CA VAL A 45 -13.42 -11.58 -22.10
C VAL A 45 -12.61 -10.96 -20.94
N GLU A 46 -12.65 -9.63 -20.76
CA GLU A 46 -13.64 -8.96 -19.93
C GLU A 46 -13.93 -9.69 -18.61
N LYS A 47 -13.34 -9.18 -17.53
CA LYS A 47 -14.14 -8.68 -16.42
C LYS A 47 -13.23 -7.83 -15.54
N ALA A 48 -13.37 -6.52 -15.70
CA ALA A 48 -14.30 -5.74 -14.89
C ALA A 48 -13.59 -5.39 -13.58
N VAL A 49 -13.28 -4.12 -13.33
CA VAL A 49 -14.33 -3.20 -12.86
C VAL A 49 -15.23 -3.94 -11.87
N ALA A 50 -14.71 -4.08 -10.66
CA ALA A 50 -15.52 -3.80 -9.49
C ALA A 50 -14.65 -2.79 -8.72
N GLU A 51 -14.95 -1.49 -8.66
CA GLU A 51 -16.27 -0.98 -8.29
C GLU A 51 -16.99 -1.94 -7.33
N LYS A 52 -16.29 -2.30 -6.26
CA LYS A 52 -16.89 -2.11 -4.94
C LYS A 52 -16.24 -0.81 -4.43
N LYS A 53 -16.84 0.38 -4.32
CA LYS A 53 -18.24 0.75 -4.05
C LYS A 53 -19.02 -0.35 -3.34
N VAL A 54 -18.42 -0.90 -2.30
CA VAL A 54 -19.20 -1.38 -1.17
C VAL A 54 -18.63 -0.61 -0.01
N ALA A 55 -19.44 0.36 0.40
CA ALA A 55 -19.32 1.20 1.56
C ALA A 55 -17.86 1.52 1.92
N ALA A 56 -17.45 2.73 1.55
CA ALA A 56 -16.62 3.47 2.47
C ALA A 56 -17.36 3.47 3.81
N VAL A 57 -17.11 2.45 4.64
CA VAL A 57 -17.11 2.60 6.07
C VAL A 57 -15.95 3.55 6.27
N LYS A 58 -16.24 4.83 6.05
CA LYS A 58 -15.45 5.93 6.55
C LYS A 58 -15.58 5.75 8.04
N THR A 59 -14.74 4.88 8.59
CA THR A 59 -14.14 5.22 9.86
C THR A 59 -13.54 6.58 9.57
N ASP A 60 -14.09 7.61 10.20
CA ASP A 60 -13.69 9.01 10.08
C ASP A 60 -12.32 9.20 10.74
N VAL A 61 -11.43 8.24 10.47
CA VAL A 61 -10.13 8.01 11.07
C VAL A 61 -9.17 8.18 9.91
N ALA A 62 -8.35 9.22 9.98
CA ALA A 62 -7.36 9.52 8.96
C ALA A 62 -6.24 8.44 8.98
N LEU A 63 -6.51 7.29 8.37
CA LEU A 63 -5.55 6.21 8.22
C LEU A 63 -4.56 6.52 7.10
N THR A 64 -3.29 6.23 7.35
CA THR A 64 -2.26 6.25 6.29
C THR A 64 -2.54 5.18 5.24
N PRO A 65 -2.05 5.33 3.99
CA PRO A 65 -2.26 4.31 2.95
C PRO A 65 -1.82 2.90 3.36
N LYS A 66 -0.75 2.81 4.15
CA LYS A 66 -0.25 1.53 4.69
C LYS A 66 -1.21 0.92 5.71
N GLN A 67 -1.78 1.73 6.60
CA GLN A 67 -2.76 1.24 7.57
C GLN A 67 -4.05 0.82 6.89
N GLN A 68 -4.48 1.56 5.88
CA GLN A 68 -5.64 1.18 5.07
C GLN A 68 -5.40 -0.15 4.37
N GLN A 69 -4.26 -0.33 3.70
CA GLN A 69 -3.92 -1.61 3.06
C GLN A 69 -3.92 -2.79 4.05
N VAL A 70 -3.41 -2.59 5.27
CA VAL A 70 -3.43 -3.62 6.31
C VAL A 70 -4.87 -3.92 6.75
N LEU A 71 -5.70 -2.88 6.94
CA LEU A 71 -7.11 -3.05 7.29
C LEU A 71 -7.87 -3.80 6.19
N ASP A 72 -7.68 -3.43 4.93
CA ASP A 72 -8.34 -4.07 3.79
C ASP A 72 -8.00 -5.56 3.70
N ILE A 73 -6.74 -5.93 3.94
CA ILE A 73 -6.31 -7.33 4.00
C ILE A 73 -6.95 -8.06 5.18
N VAL A 74 -7.01 -7.44 6.35
CA VAL A 74 -7.65 -8.06 7.53
C VAL A 74 -9.15 -8.26 7.28
N VAL A 75 -9.84 -7.28 6.68
CA VAL A 75 -11.26 -7.36 6.31
C VAL A 75 -11.51 -8.46 5.27
N ALA A 76 -10.59 -8.64 4.32
CA ALA A 76 -10.66 -9.72 3.33
C ALA A 76 -10.51 -11.13 3.95
N ASN A 77 -10.01 -11.25 5.19
CA ASN A 77 -9.76 -12.51 5.88
C ASN A 77 -10.66 -12.63 7.13
N ALA A 78 -11.92 -13.05 6.95
CA ALA A 78 -12.92 -13.14 8.01
C ALA A 78 -12.53 -14.09 9.17
N GLU A 79 -11.73 -15.13 8.90
CA GLU A 79 -11.25 -16.06 9.92
C GLU A 79 -10.15 -15.46 10.81
N GLY A 80 -9.63 -14.29 10.43
CA GLY A 80 -8.50 -13.63 11.07
C GLY A 80 -7.16 -14.05 10.49
N ILE A 81 -6.21 -13.12 10.48
CA ILE A 81 -4.91 -13.30 9.83
C ILE A 81 -3.77 -12.90 10.78
N ASN A 82 -2.64 -13.61 10.70
CA ASN A 82 -1.47 -13.28 11.52
C ASN A 82 -0.66 -12.13 10.88
N PRO A 83 0.20 -11.42 11.64
CA PRO A 83 1.00 -10.31 11.11
C PRO A 83 1.85 -10.69 9.90
N LYS A 84 2.39 -11.92 9.88
CA LYS A 84 3.19 -12.41 8.75
C LYS A 84 2.35 -12.58 7.49
N GLY A 85 1.17 -13.18 7.59
CA GLY A 85 0.23 -13.40 6.50
C GLY A 85 -0.28 -12.10 5.90
N ILE A 86 -0.52 -11.08 6.74
CA ILE A 86 -0.87 -9.74 6.25
C ILE A 86 0.24 -9.19 5.36
N GLY A 87 1.50 -9.27 5.80
CA GLY A 87 2.63 -8.81 5.01
C GLY A 87 2.80 -9.59 3.70
N LEU A 88 2.61 -10.91 3.73
CA LEU A 88 2.68 -11.75 2.54
C LEU A 88 1.56 -11.42 1.53
N ALA A 89 0.33 -11.22 2.00
CA ALA A 89 -0.79 -10.79 1.17
C ALA A 89 -0.56 -9.38 0.58
N ALA A 90 0.19 -8.53 1.27
CA ALA A 90 0.64 -7.23 0.78
C ALA A 90 1.84 -7.30 -0.20
N GLY A 91 2.31 -8.51 -0.55
CA GLY A 91 3.45 -8.72 -1.46
C GLY A 91 4.81 -8.40 -0.82
N GLN A 92 4.92 -8.39 0.51
CA GLN A 92 6.20 -8.24 1.19
C GLN A 92 6.99 -9.56 1.19
N GLU A 93 8.31 -9.41 1.26
CA GLU A 93 9.25 -10.51 1.44
C GLU A 93 9.03 -11.22 2.79
N ASP A 94 9.14 -12.55 2.83
CA ASP A 94 8.91 -13.38 4.02
C ASP A 94 9.60 -12.90 5.30
N THR A 95 10.83 -12.39 5.16
CA THR A 95 11.66 -11.91 6.27
C THR A 95 11.16 -10.59 6.86
N LYS A 96 10.45 -9.78 6.08
CA LYS A 96 9.95 -8.44 6.46
C LYS A 96 8.44 -8.40 6.67
N ALA A 97 7.70 -9.40 6.18
CA ALA A 97 6.25 -9.43 6.17
C ALA A 97 5.63 -9.15 7.55
N ALA A 98 6.11 -9.82 8.60
CA ALA A 98 5.62 -9.62 9.96
C ALA A 98 5.88 -8.19 10.47
N SER A 99 7.14 -7.72 10.35
CA SER A 99 7.55 -6.38 10.81
C SER A 99 6.89 -5.25 10.03
N TRP A 100 6.53 -5.50 8.78
CA TRP A 100 5.81 -4.53 7.97
C TRP A 100 4.40 -4.29 8.51
N ALA A 101 3.66 -5.34 8.87
CA ALA A 101 2.28 -5.24 9.34
C ALA A 101 2.18 -4.74 10.80
N THR A 102 3.09 -5.14 11.69
CA THR A 102 3.01 -4.84 13.14
C THR A 102 2.88 -3.36 13.47
N GLY A 103 3.60 -2.48 12.76
CA GLY A 103 3.52 -1.04 12.97
C GLY A 103 2.15 -0.43 12.64
N ALA A 104 1.48 -0.96 11.61
CA ALA A 104 0.13 -0.53 11.23
C ALA A 104 -0.92 -1.13 12.17
N LEU A 105 -0.79 -2.41 12.52
CA LEU A 105 -1.70 -3.10 13.44
C LEU A 105 -1.78 -2.43 14.81
N LYS A 106 -0.68 -1.85 15.32
CA LYS A 106 -0.69 -1.10 16.58
C LYS A 106 -1.71 0.06 16.53
N LYS A 107 -1.77 0.78 15.42
CA LYS A 107 -2.69 1.91 15.25
C LYS A 107 -4.12 1.44 15.00
N LEU A 108 -4.32 0.37 14.26
CA LEU A 108 -5.65 -0.21 14.03
C LEU A 108 -6.27 -0.78 15.32
N LEU A 109 -5.45 -1.30 16.23
CA LEU A 109 -5.89 -1.70 17.58
C LEU A 109 -6.27 -0.49 18.44
N GLU A 110 -5.46 0.58 18.41
CA GLU A 110 -5.73 1.82 19.16
C GLU A 110 -7.07 2.47 18.73
N GLU A 111 -7.35 2.45 17.43
CA GLU A 111 -8.59 2.98 16.82
C GLU A 111 -9.77 1.98 16.91
N ASN A 112 -9.61 0.83 17.57
CA ASN A 112 -10.61 -0.23 17.70
C ASN A 112 -11.18 -0.73 16.35
N LEU A 113 -10.39 -0.68 15.27
CA LEU A 113 -10.79 -1.15 13.94
C LEU A 113 -10.49 -2.64 13.73
N VAL A 114 -9.58 -3.18 14.52
CA VAL A 114 -9.13 -4.57 14.46
C VAL A 114 -9.02 -5.10 15.88
N GLN A 115 -9.51 -6.31 16.11
CA GLN A 115 -9.36 -7.03 17.37
C GLN A 115 -8.23 -8.05 17.28
N LYS A 116 -7.41 -8.10 18.34
CA LYS A 116 -6.38 -9.12 18.52
C LYS A 116 -6.99 -10.31 19.25
N GLU A 117 -6.96 -11.48 18.63
CA GLU A 117 -7.37 -12.73 19.24
C GLU A 117 -6.15 -13.65 19.37
N GLN A 118 -5.95 -14.19 20.57
CA GLN A 118 -4.93 -15.18 20.81
C GLN A 118 -5.57 -16.56 20.68
N LEU A 119 -5.15 -17.30 19.66
CA LEU A 119 -5.57 -18.68 19.47
C LEU A 119 -4.70 -19.61 20.34
N ALA A 120 -5.11 -20.87 20.48
CA ALA A 120 -4.36 -21.86 21.27
C ALA A 120 -2.84 -21.81 20.99
N GLY A 121 -2.05 -21.69 22.07
CA GLY A 121 -0.60 -21.48 22.02
C GLY A 121 -0.17 -20.01 21.88
N ASN A 122 0.98 -19.78 21.24
CA ASN A 122 1.55 -18.44 21.04
C ASN A 122 1.13 -17.79 19.70
N LYS A 123 0.04 -18.27 19.09
CA LYS A 123 -0.43 -17.78 17.78
C LYS A 123 -1.39 -16.62 17.97
N VAL A 124 -1.04 -15.47 17.41
CA VAL A 124 -1.87 -14.26 17.40
C VAL A 124 -2.49 -14.07 16.03
N ILE A 125 -3.79 -13.83 15.99
CA ILE A 125 -4.53 -13.43 14.80
C ILE A 125 -5.24 -12.09 15.01
N TYR A 126 -5.50 -11.41 13.91
CA TYR A 126 -6.16 -10.12 13.87
C TYR A 126 -7.41 -10.23 13.01
N LYS A 127 -8.54 -9.75 13.55
CA LYS A 127 -9.86 -9.74 12.89
C LYS A 127 -10.39 -8.32 12.81
N ALA A 128 -11.06 -7.97 11.73
CA ALA A 128 -11.79 -6.70 11.67
C ALA A 128 -12.94 -6.75 12.69
N VAL A 129 -13.22 -5.60 13.32
CA VAL A 129 -14.34 -5.42 14.25
C VAL A 129 -15.63 -5.23 13.48
#